data_AF-A0A436WTU6-F1
#
_entry.id   AF-A0A436WTU6-F1
#
_cell.length_a   1.000
_cell.length_b   1.000
_cell.length_c   1.000
_cell.angle_alpha   90.00
_cell.angle_beta   90.00
_cell.angle_gamma   90.00
#
_symmetry.space_group_name_H-M   'P 1'
#
loop_
_entity.id
_entity.type
_entity.pdbx_description
1 polymer ?
#
loop_
_entity_poly.entity_id
_entity_poly.type
_entity_poly.pdbx_seq_one_letter_code
_entity_poly.pdbx_strand_id
1 'polypeptide(L)'
;ADSALVDEARTPLIISQESNSVDERNWAEKTFRLIEDLQQDVDYVLLPDQRRIELTEAGKDRLWTRAEAADGYWRNRLRREESARQALSALLLFRRGEHYLVADETVQIVDEFTGRIMADRTWSDGLHQLIEFKEGCKVTPRKRTAARITYQRFFRRYLRLAGMSGTAYEVKGELGAVYGLSVLAVPTHVPPRRAKLTTIVCATREEKWNRIVQEVETMRALGRPVLIGTRSVSASQELSACLGRAGVEHAVLNAEQSEDEAKVIAGAGRVGTVTVATNMAGRGVDIKVDPEALAMGGLHVVLSERHDARRIDRQMEGRTARKGDRGSTRDILSLEDPILDLAPPRLVEWASRSQTWFRRRAALALFRIAQMRAERAHAAERKDLLDQDRRLGVLLAFSGKSE
;
A
#
# COMPACT_ATOMS: atom_id res chain seq x y z
N ALA A 1 0.47 -17.33 7.16
CA ALA A 1 -0.95 -17.45 6.77
C ALA A 1 -1.66 -16.10 6.86
N ASP A 2 -1.70 -15.48 8.03
CA ASP A 2 -2.35 -14.17 8.26
C ASP A 2 -1.78 -13.05 7.37
N SER A 3 -0.48 -13.01 7.08
CA SER A 3 0.05 -12.04 6.09
C SER A 3 -0.59 -12.17 4.72
N ALA A 4 -0.44 -13.33 4.08
CA ALA A 4 -0.85 -13.52 2.70
C ALA A 4 -2.38 -13.51 2.56
N LEU A 5 -3.09 -14.16 3.49
CA LEU A 5 -4.53 -14.36 3.40
C LEU A 5 -5.34 -13.20 4.02
N VAL A 6 -4.73 -12.26 4.73
CA VAL A 6 -5.43 -11.14 5.36
C VAL A 6 -4.78 -9.81 5.02
N ASP A 7 -3.46 -9.66 5.19
CA ASP A 7 -2.81 -8.35 5.04
C ASP A 7 -2.59 -7.95 3.58
N GLU A 8 -1.99 -8.86 2.82
CA GLU A 8 -1.74 -8.70 1.39
C GLU A 8 -3.05 -8.81 0.60
N ALA A 9 -4.05 -9.49 1.17
CA ALA A 9 -5.38 -9.65 0.59
C ALA A 9 -6.23 -8.37 0.57
N ARG A 10 -5.64 -7.21 0.94
CA ARG A 10 -6.26 -5.88 0.81
C ARG A 10 -6.20 -5.34 -0.63
N THR A 11 -5.23 -5.78 -1.41
CA THR A 11 -5.01 -5.32 -2.79
C THR A 11 -5.12 -6.52 -3.73
N PRO A 12 -5.78 -6.40 -4.88
CA PRO A 12 -5.85 -7.51 -5.82
C PRO A 12 -4.49 -7.69 -6.53
N LEU A 13 -4.23 -8.91 -6.99
CA LEU A 13 -3.15 -9.19 -7.91
C LEU A 13 -3.53 -8.63 -9.29
N ILE A 14 -2.67 -7.79 -9.86
CA ILE A 14 -2.90 -7.12 -11.14
C ILE A 14 -1.71 -7.40 -12.04
N ILE A 15 -1.98 -7.89 -13.24
CA ILE A 15 -1.02 -7.93 -14.35
C ILE A 15 -1.36 -6.76 -15.25
N SER A 16 -0.42 -5.81 -15.34
CA SER A 16 -0.52 -4.67 -16.23
C SER A 16 0.37 -4.88 -17.44
N GLN A 17 -0.13 -4.49 -18.60
CA GLN A 17 0.66 -4.35 -19.82
C GLN A 17 0.87 -2.87 -20.07
N GLU A 18 2.11 -2.50 -20.39
CA GLU A 18 2.47 -1.16 -20.83
C GLU A 18 2.66 -1.19 -22.35
N SER A 19 2.06 -0.23 -23.05
CA SER A 19 2.37 -0.01 -24.45
C SER A 19 3.73 0.66 -24.60
N ASN A 20 4.32 0.59 -25.80
CA ASN A 20 5.53 1.30 -26.11
C ASN A 20 5.20 2.78 -26.40
N SER A 21 5.95 3.72 -25.79
CA SER A 21 5.76 5.15 -26.01
C SER A 21 5.95 5.58 -27.47
N VAL A 22 6.81 4.88 -28.22
CA VAL A 22 6.98 5.12 -29.66
C VAL A 22 5.73 4.71 -30.43
N ASP A 23 5.14 3.57 -30.09
CA ASP A 23 3.92 3.09 -30.74
C ASP A 23 2.73 3.99 -30.40
N GLU A 24 2.64 4.48 -29.17
CA GLU A 24 1.61 5.45 -28.75
C GLU A 24 1.74 6.79 -29.48
N ARG A 25 2.97 7.30 -29.63
CA ARG A 25 3.22 8.52 -30.41
C ARG A 25 2.84 8.33 -31.88
N ASN A 26 3.25 7.23 -32.49
CA ASN A 26 2.92 6.91 -33.89
C ASN A 26 1.41 6.73 -34.08
N TRP A 27 0.73 6.11 -33.11
CA TRP A 27 -0.72 5.99 -33.11
C TRP A 27 -1.41 7.36 -33.01
N ALA A 28 -0.96 8.24 -32.10
CA ALA A 28 -1.53 9.57 -31.93
C ALA A 28 -1.34 10.40 -33.20
N GLU A 29 -0.14 10.40 -33.78
CA GLU A 29 0.17 11.09 -35.03
C GLU A 29 -0.73 10.62 -36.19
N LYS A 30 -0.84 9.30 -36.39
CA LYS A 30 -1.74 8.73 -37.42
C LYS A 30 -3.20 9.12 -37.16
N THR A 31 -3.63 9.16 -35.90
CA THR A 31 -4.99 9.55 -35.53
C THR A 31 -5.27 11.02 -35.91
N PHE A 32 -4.35 11.93 -35.59
CA PHE A 32 -4.51 13.36 -35.95
C PHE A 32 -4.53 13.57 -37.47
N ARG A 33 -3.65 12.89 -38.23
CA ARG A 33 -3.67 12.95 -39.70
C ARG A 33 -4.99 12.43 -40.31
N LEU A 34 -5.61 11.42 -39.69
CA LEU A 34 -6.90 10.91 -40.16
C LEU A 34 -8.02 11.96 -40.02
N ILE A 35 -7.97 12.81 -38.99
CA ILE A 35 -9.04 13.77 -38.69
C ILE A 35 -8.80 15.18 -39.26
N GLU A 36 -7.61 15.47 -39.80
CA GLU A 36 -7.15 16.82 -40.19
C GLU A 36 -8.09 17.59 -41.13
N ASP A 37 -8.82 16.90 -42.01
CA ASP A 37 -9.74 17.51 -42.98
C ASP A 37 -11.21 17.09 -42.78
N LEU A 38 -11.55 16.60 -41.58
CA LEU A 38 -12.95 16.37 -41.25
C LEU A 38 -13.63 17.72 -40.95
N GLN A 39 -14.79 17.93 -41.56
CA GLN A 39 -15.59 19.14 -41.39
C GLN A 39 -16.69 18.93 -40.37
N GLN A 40 -16.84 19.89 -39.45
CA GLN A 40 -17.97 19.93 -38.53
C GLN A 40 -19.28 20.08 -39.33
N ASP A 41 -20.35 19.44 -38.85
CA ASP A 41 -21.70 19.38 -39.43
C ASP A 41 -21.80 18.64 -40.78
N VAL A 42 -20.68 18.16 -41.33
CA VAL A 42 -20.63 17.28 -42.50
C VAL A 42 -20.12 15.90 -42.12
N ASP A 43 -18.92 15.82 -41.54
CA ASP A 43 -18.25 14.56 -41.19
C ASP A 43 -18.46 14.18 -39.71
N TYR A 44 -18.71 15.15 -38.84
CA TYR A 44 -19.04 14.92 -37.43
C TYR A 44 -19.93 16.02 -36.88
N VAL A 45 -20.72 15.68 -35.85
CA VAL A 45 -21.56 16.60 -35.10
C VAL A 45 -20.99 16.74 -33.70
N LEU A 46 -20.84 17.99 -33.26
CA LEU A 46 -20.49 18.33 -31.89
C LEU A 46 -21.78 18.47 -31.09
N LEU A 47 -21.91 17.72 -30.00
CA LEU A 47 -23.00 17.83 -29.04
C LEU A 47 -22.46 18.45 -27.74
N PRO A 48 -22.49 19.80 -27.59
CA PRO A 48 -21.81 20.49 -26.49
C PRO A 48 -22.45 20.21 -25.13
N ASP A 49 -23.78 20.04 -25.11
CA ASP A 49 -24.58 19.69 -23.94
C ASP A 49 -24.19 18.33 -23.35
N GLN A 50 -23.78 17.40 -24.21
CA GLN A 50 -23.37 16.04 -23.84
C GLN A 50 -21.85 15.86 -23.79
N ARG A 51 -21.07 16.90 -24.13
CA ARG A 51 -19.61 16.83 -24.33
C ARG A 51 -19.21 15.61 -25.15
N ARG A 52 -19.92 15.39 -26.25
CA ARG A 52 -19.75 14.21 -27.09
C ARG A 52 -19.63 14.60 -28.55
N ILE A 53 -18.87 13.81 -29.28
CA ILE A 53 -18.73 13.91 -30.73
C ILE A 53 -19.35 12.66 -31.35
N GLU A 54 -20.20 12.87 -32.35
CA GLU A 54 -20.80 11.80 -33.14
C GLU A 54 -20.33 11.90 -34.59
N LEU A 55 -19.86 10.78 -35.14
CA LEU A 55 -19.43 10.72 -36.53
C LEU A 55 -20.66 10.49 -37.43
N THR A 56 -20.80 11.30 -38.48
CA THR A 56 -21.83 11.08 -39.51
C THR A 56 -21.44 9.90 -40.41
N GLU A 57 -22.36 9.40 -41.22
CA GLU A 57 -22.01 8.37 -42.23
C GLU A 57 -20.98 8.89 -43.24
N ALA A 58 -21.09 10.16 -43.66
CA ALA A 58 -20.10 10.79 -44.54
C ALA A 58 -18.69 10.82 -43.91
N GLY A 59 -18.60 11.15 -42.61
CA GLY A 59 -17.32 11.12 -41.90
C GLY A 59 -16.75 9.72 -41.72
N LYS A 60 -17.61 8.72 -41.47
CA LYS A 60 -17.19 7.31 -41.39
C LYS A 60 -16.63 6.81 -42.72
N ASP A 61 -17.25 7.17 -43.84
CA ASP A 61 -16.79 6.82 -45.18
C ASP A 61 -15.47 7.54 -45.52
N ARG A 62 -15.34 8.82 -45.18
CA ARG A 62 -14.09 9.58 -45.36
C ARG A 62 -12.95 8.99 -44.54
N LEU A 63 -13.22 8.60 -43.29
CA LEU A 63 -12.26 7.89 -42.43
C LEU A 63 -11.87 6.54 -43.03
N TRP A 64 -12.81 5.81 -43.64
CA TRP A 64 -12.52 4.55 -44.33
C TRP A 64 -11.54 4.76 -45.48
N THR A 65 -11.83 5.68 -46.39
CA THR A 65 -10.98 5.97 -47.55
C THR A 65 -9.56 6.41 -47.14
N ARG A 66 -9.45 7.23 -46.09
CA ARG A 66 -8.14 7.66 -45.57
C ARG A 66 -7.35 6.54 -44.89
N ALA A 67 -8.05 5.55 -44.34
CA ALA A 67 -7.45 4.40 -43.68
C ALA A 67 -7.20 3.22 -44.63
N GLU A 68 -7.58 3.31 -45.92
CA GLU A 68 -7.53 2.20 -46.87
C GLU A 68 -6.10 1.69 -47.12
N ALA A 69 -5.13 2.62 -47.13
CA ALA A 69 -3.70 2.32 -47.26
C ALA A 69 -3.02 1.91 -45.92
N ALA A 70 -3.76 1.85 -44.81
CA ALA A 70 -3.20 1.66 -43.48
C ALA A 70 -3.26 0.19 -42.99
N ASP A 71 -2.32 -0.15 -42.10
CA ASP A 71 -2.18 -1.47 -41.50
C ASP A 71 -3.40 -1.90 -40.66
N GLY A 72 -3.46 -3.19 -40.29
CA GLY A 72 -4.63 -3.87 -39.73
C GLY A 72 -5.38 -3.20 -38.56
N TYR A 73 -4.74 -2.36 -37.73
CA TYR A 73 -5.44 -1.59 -36.68
C TYR A 73 -6.51 -0.67 -37.25
N TRP A 74 -6.19 0.03 -38.36
CA TRP A 74 -7.03 1.06 -38.98
C TRP A 74 -8.10 0.50 -39.92
N ARG A 75 -7.91 -0.75 -40.37
CA ARG A 75 -8.94 -1.51 -41.09
C ARG A 75 -10.11 -1.91 -40.19
N ASN A 76 -9.87 -2.06 -38.88
CA ASN A 76 -10.94 -2.34 -37.94
C ASN A 76 -11.81 -1.08 -37.75
N ARG A 77 -13.04 -1.15 -38.27
CA ARG A 77 -14.04 -0.06 -38.22
C ARG A 77 -14.16 0.56 -36.83
N LEU A 78 -14.40 -0.28 -35.81
CA LEU A 78 -14.65 0.18 -34.44
C LEU A 78 -13.45 0.94 -33.86
N ARG A 79 -12.23 0.42 -34.04
CA ARG A 79 -11.01 1.04 -33.52
C ARG A 79 -10.69 2.37 -34.19
N ARG A 80 -10.87 2.44 -35.52
CA ARG A 80 -10.63 3.66 -36.28
C ARG A 80 -11.62 4.76 -35.90
N GLU A 81 -12.91 4.43 -35.88
CA GLU A 81 -13.97 5.38 -35.51
C GLU A 81 -13.79 5.87 -34.06
N GLU A 82 -13.44 4.97 -33.13
CA GLU A 82 -13.16 5.33 -31.74
C GLU A 82 -11.95 6.27 -31.63
N SER A 83 -10.84 5.96 -32.31
CA SER A 83 -9.63 6.80 -32.28
C SER A 83 -9.91 8.19 -32.84
N ALA A 84 -10.65 8.28 -33.95
CA ALA A 84 -11.05 9.56 -34.54
C ALA A 84 -11.94 10.37 -33.58
N ARG A 85 -12.93 9.74 -32.93
CA ARG A 85 -13.79 10.38 -31.94
C ARG A 85 -12.99 10.91 -30.74
N GLN A 86 -12.03 10.14 -30.23
CA GLN A 86 -11.16 10.56 -29.12
C GLN A 86 -10.25 11.72 -29.53
N ALA A 87 -9.69 11.71 -30.75
CA ALA A 87 -8.84 12.79 -31.23
C ALA A 87 -9.62 14.09 -31.48
N LEU A 88 -10.82 13.99 -32.07
CA LEU A 88 -11.71 15.14 -32.20
C LEU A 88 -12.10 15.67 -30.82
N SER A 89 -12.29 14.79 -29.83
CA SER A 89 -12.61 15.18 -28.46
C SER A 89 -11.43 15.91 -27.82
N ALA A 90 -10.21 15.36 -27.91
CA ALA A 90 -8.98 16.02 -27.48
C ALA A 90 -8.79 17.40 -28.12
N LEU A 91 -9.14 17.54 -29.40
CA LEU A 91 -8.98 18.78 -30.15
C LEU A 91 -10.02 19.83 -29.78
N LEU A 92 -11.31 19.47 -29.78
CA LEU A 92 -12.45 20.40 -29.74
C LEU A 92 -13.05 20.58 -28.35
N LEU A 93 -13.02 19.55 -27.50
CA LEU A 93 -13.65 19.56 -26.17
C LEU A 93 -12.67 19.88 -25.05
N PHE A 94 -11.41 19.44 -25.15
CA PHE A 94 -10.41 19.63 -24.09
C PHE A 94 -9.52 20.82 -24.37
N ARG A 95 -9.59 21.83 -23.48
CA ARG A 95 -8.85 23.09 -23.60
C ARG A 95 -7.83 23.26 -22.47
N ARG A 96 -6.63 23.69 -22.86
CA ARG A 96 -5.58 24.12 -21.93
C ARG A 96 -6.03 25.33 -21.12
N GLY A 97 -5.80 25.31 -19.81
CA GLY A 97 -6.22 26.35 -18.87
C GLY A 97 -7.62 26.15 -18.28
N GLU A 98 -8.44 25.29 -18.87
CA GLU A 98 -9.76 24.92 -18.35
C GLU A 98 -9.76 23.48 -17.81
N HIS A 99 -9.36 22.52 -18.64
CA HIS A 99 -9.44 21.09 -18.34
C HIS A 99 -8.10 20.48 -17.92
N TYR A 100 -7.00 21.13 -18.33
CA TYR A 100 -5.65 20.72 -17.98
C TYR A 100 -4.65 21.86 -18.07
N LEU A 101 -3.50 21.65 -17.43
CA LEU A 101 -2.31 22.47 -17.55
C LEU A 101 -1.16 21.66 -18.13
N VAL A 102 -0.18 22.35 -18.70
CA VAL A 102 1.08 21.75 -19.15
C VAL A 102 2.18 22.32 -18.27
N ALA A 103 2.84 21.47 -17.49
CA ALA A 103 3.95 21.80 -16.61
C ALA A 103 5.03 20.73 -16.74
N ASP A 104 6.31 21.14 -16.80
CA ASP A 104 7.46 20.24 -16.94
C ASP A 104 7.33 19.23 -18.11
N GLU A 105 6.81 19.70 -19.25
CA GLU A 105 6.52 18.87 -20.44
C GLU A 105 5.51 17.72 -20.19
N THR A 106 4.71 17.82 -19.13
CA THR A 106 3.66 16.85 -18.76
C THR A 106 2.28 17.52 -18.71
N VAL A 107 1.27 16.77 -19.12
CA VAL A 107 -0.13 17.20 -19.04
C VAL A 107 -0.69 16.83 -17.67
N GLN A 108 -1.22 17.82 -16.95
CA GLN A 108 -1.81 17.65 -15.62
C GLN A 108 -3.30 18.01 -15.66
N ILE A 109 -4.16 17.08 -15.26
CA ILE A 109 -5.62 17.27 -15.27
C ILE A 109 -6.00 18.32 -14.22
N VAL A 110 -6.93 19.21 -14.55
CA VAL A 110 -7.53 20.15 -13.60
C VAL A 110 -8.98 19.76 -13.34
N ASP A 111 -9.35 19.68 -12.08
CA ASP A 111 -10.74 19.51 -11.68
C ASP A 111 -11.53 20.79 -11.97
N GLU A 112 -12.53 20.71 -12.85
CA GLU A 112 -13.29 21.87 -13.34
C GLU A 112 -14.10 22.59 -12.24
N PHE A 113 -14.46 21.90 -11.16
CA PHE A 113 -15.26 22.49 -10.08
C PHE A 113 -14.38 23.15 -9.02
N THR A 114 -13.20 22.60 -8.78
CA THR A 114 -12.34 23.02 -7.67
C THR A 114 -11.06 23.73 -8.12
N GLY A 115 -10.71 23.67 -9.40
CA GLY A 115 -9.46 24.17 -9.96
C GLY A 115 -8.21 23.41 -9.47
N ARG A 116 -8.40 22.28 -8.76
CA ARG A 116 -7.30 21.50 -8.20
C ARG A 116 -6.60 20.68 -9.28
N ILE A 117 -5.28 20.69 -9.23
CA ILE A 117 -4.44 19.88 -10.11
C ILE A 117 -4.48 18.43 -9.63
N MET A 118 -4.69 17.51 -10.58
CA MET A 118 -4.78 16.07 -10.37
C MET A 118 -3.67 15.35 -11.16
N ALA A 119 -2.42 15.59 -10.79
CA ALA A 119 -1.24 15.10 -11.52
C ALA A 119 -1.16 13.56 -11.64
N ASP A 120 -1.72 12.82 -10.67
CA ASP A 120 -1.70 11.36 -10.68
C ASP A 120 -2.83 10.72 -11.52
N ARG A 121 -3.66 11.53 -12.18
CA ARG A 121 -4.80 11.05 -12.98
C ARG A 121 -4.50 11.16 -14.46
N THR A 122 -4.95 10.16 -15.20
CA THR A 122 -4.92 10.13 -16.67
C THR A 122 -6.32 9.85 -17.19
N TRP A 123 -6.65 10.42 -18.36
CA TRP A 123 -7.90 10.06 -19.03
C TRP A 123 -7.78 8.69 -19.70
N SER A 124 -8.90 7.96 -19.77
CA SER A 124 -8.96 6.62 -20.34
C SER A 124 -8.89 6.62 -21.88
N ASP A 125 -8.81 5.43 -22.46
CA ASP A 125 -9.03 5.16 -23.88
C ASP A 125 -8.09 5.90 -24.86
N GLY A 126 -6.95 6.40 -24.37
CA GLY A 126 -5.96 7.11 -25.19
C GLY A 126 -6.14 8.61 -25.28
N LEU A 127 -7.18 9.15 -24.64
CA LEU A 127 -7.45 10.57 -24.66
C LEU A 127 -6.28 11.37 -24.08
N HIS A 128 -5.66 10.86 -23.00
CA HIS A 128 -4.50 11.50 -22.40
C HIS A 128 -3.31 11.57 -23.37
N GLN A 129 -3.00 10.46 -24.05
CA GLN A 129 -1.92 10.40 -25.04
C GLN A 129 -2.16 11.34 -26.23
N LEU A 130 -3.42 11.48 -26.65
CA LEU A 130 -3.80 12.43 -27.71
C LEU A 130 -3.61 13.89 -27.26
N ILE A 131 -3.92 14.23 -26.00
CA ILE A 131 -3.71 15.56 -25.45
C ILE A 131 -2.21 15.84 -25.28
N GLU A 132 -1.43 14.88 -24.77
CA GLU A 132 0.03 14.99 -24.72
C GLU A 132 0.62 15.26 -26.11
N PHE A 133 0.18 14.51 -27.12
CA PHE A 133 0.63 14.70 -28.50
C PHE A 133 0.20 16.07 -29.05
N LYS A 134 -1.05 16.48 -28.82
CA LYS A 134 -1.61 17.79 -29.22
C LYS A 134 -0.77 18.96 -28.67
N GLU A 135 -0.33 18.87 -27.42
CA GLU A 135 0.44 19.91 -26.75
C GLU A 135 1.96 19.79 -26.98
N GLY A 136 2.41 18.85 -27.80
CA GLY A 136 3.84 18.62 -28.08
C GLY A 136 4.62 18.01 -26.92
N CYS A 137 3.94 17.45 -25.92
CA CYS A 137 4.55 16.80 -24.77
C CYS A 137 5.08 15.40 -25.12
N LYS A 138 5.87 14.81 -24.20
CA LYS A 138 6.30 13.42 -24.33
C LYS A 138 5.11 12.48 -24.11
N VAL A 139 4.74 11.73 -25.14
CA VAL A 139 3.62 10.77 -25.06
C VAL A 139 3.98 9.63 -24.12
N THR A 140 3.15 9.44 -23.08
CA THR A 140 3.34 8.42 -22.06
C THR A 140 2.78 7.07 -22.49
N PRO A 141 3.38 5.94 -22.05
CA PRO A 141 2.84 4.62 -22.34
C PRO A 141 1.50 4.43 -21.62
N ARG A 142 0.53 3.78 -22.28
CA ARG A 142 -0.72 3.40 -21.64
C ARG A 142 -0.52 2.16 -20.79
N LYS A 143 -1.02 2.22 -19.56
CA LYS A 143 -1.11 1.06 -18.69
C LYS A 143 -2.50 0.45 -18.82
N ARG A 144 -2.58 -0.77 -19.34
CA ARG A 144 -3.83 -1.53 -19.38
C ARG A 144 -3.73 -2.71 -18.42
N THR A 145 -4.74 -2.88 -17.57
CA THR A 145 -4.88 -4.11 -16.77
C THR A 145 -5.22 -5.27 -17.71
N ALA A 146 -4.29 -6.22 -17.88
CA ALA A 146 -4.46 -7.41 -18.71
C ALA A 146 -5.22 -8.51 -17.96
N ALA A 147 -4.90 -8.69 -16.68
CA ALA A 147 -5.57 -9.65 -15.80
C ALA A 147 -5.58 -9.13 -14.37
N ARG A 148 -6.61 -9.55 -13.62
CA ARG A 148 -6.75 -9.22 -12.20
C ARG A 148 -7.43 -10.37 -11.45
N ILE A 149 -6.95 -10.70 -10.26
CA ILE A 149 -7.59 -11.64 -9.34
C ILE A 149 -7.33 -11.24 -7.88
N THR A 150 -8.30 -11.47 -7.00
CA THR A 150 -8.13 -11.23 -5.56
C THR A 150 -7.36 -12.39 -4.90
N TYR A 151 -6.61 -12.12 -3.82
CA TYR A 151 -5.96 -13.18 -3.03
C TYR A 151 -6.98 -14.19 -2.53
N GLN A 152 -8.13 -13.70 -2.07
CA GLN A 152 -9.24 -14.50 -1.60
C GLN A 152 -9.70 -15.51 -2.65
N ARG A 153 -9.97 -15.04 -3.88
CA ARG A 153 -10.40 -15.92 -4.98
C ARG A 153 -9.29 -16.84 -5.46
N PHE A 154 -8.04 -16.35 -5.51
CA PHE A 154 -6.89 -17.15 -5.92
C PHE A 154 -6.71 -18.37 -5.00
N PHE A 155 -6.65 -18.17 -3.68
CA PHE A 155 -6.42 -19.26 -2.73
C PHE A 155 -7.62 -20.21 -2.57
N ARG A 156 -8.84 -19.74 -2.80
CA ARG A 156 -10.04 -20.60 -2.79
C ARG A 156 -10.09 -21.61 -3.94
N ARG A 157 -9.25 -21.48 -4.96
CA ARG A 157 -9.15 -22.45 -6.07
C ARG A 157 -8.33 -23.68 -5.74
N TYR A 158 -7.58 -23.68 -4.63
CA TYR A 158 -6.83 -24.85 -4.20
C TYR A 158 -7.78 -25.89 -3.61
N LEU A 159 -7.69 -27.13 -4.08
CA LEU A 159 -8.47 -28.25 -3.53
C LEU A 159 -8.23 -28.45 -2.02
N ARG A 160 -6.99 -28.24 -1.59
CA ARG A 160 -6.58 -28.29 -0.18
C ARG A 160 -5.80 -27.02 0.15
N LEU A 161 -6.36 -26.21 1.04
CA LEU A 161 -5.71 -25.02 1.56
C LEU A 161 -5.38 -25.23 3.03
N ALA A 162 -4.14 -24.98 3.41
CA ALA A 162 -3.67 -25.00 4.78
C ALA A 162 -2.66 -23.86 4.99
N GLY A 163 -2.44 -23.47 6.25
CA GLY A 163 -1.47 -22.43 6.55
C GLY A 163 -1.05 -22.46 8.01
N MET A 164 0.14 -21.91 8.26
CA MET A 164 0.68 -21.72 9.60
C MET A 164 0.96 -20.24 9.87
N SER A 165 0.80 -19.82 11.12
CA SER A 165 1.23 -18.53 11.65
C SER A 165 1.20 -18.54 13.17
N GLY A 166 2.07 -17.74 13.81
CA GLY A 166 2.02 -17.48 15.24
C GLY A 166 0.87 -16.57 15.70
N THR A 167 0.17 -15.92 14.76
CA THR A 167 -0.87 -14.90 15.04
C THR A 167 -2.15 -15.09 14.22
N ALA A 168 -2.48 -16.33 13.85
CA ALA A 168 -3.70 -16.64 13.10
C ALA A 168 -4.99 -16.65 13.94
N TYR A 169 -4.88 -16.77 15.27
CA TYR A 169 -6.04 -16.98 16.13
C TYR A 169 -6.97 -15.75 16.18
N GLU A 170 -6.40 -14.56 16.13
CA GLU A 170 -7.11 -13.27 16.11
C GLU A 170 -7.98 -13.09 14.86
N VAL A 171 -7.56 -13.70 13.75
CA VAL A 171 -8.25 -13.61 12.44
C VAL A 171 -9.04 -14.89 12.11
N LYS A 172 -9.28 -15.77 13.10
CA LYS A 172 -9.97 -17.05 12.88
C LYS A 172 -11.36 -16.91 12.25
N GLY A 173 -12.11 -15.86 12.62
CA GLY A 173 -13.44 -15.62 12.08
C GLY A 173 -13.40 -15.28 10.59
N GLU A 174 -12.42 -14.48 10.17
CA GLU A 174 -12.22 -14.12 8.77
C GLU A 174 -11.68 -15.31 7.96
N LEU A 175 -10.71 -16.05 8.50
CA LEU A 175 -10.19 -17.27 7.87
C LEU A 175 -11.29 -18.32 7.64
N GLY A 176 -12.20 -18.48 8.62
CA GLY A 176 -13.37 -19.35 8.48
C GLY A 176 -14.37 -18.82 7.45
N ALA A 177 -14.74 -17.54 7.53
CA ALA A 177 -15.77 -16.96 6.66
C ALA A 177 -15.34 -16.83 5.19
N VAL A 178 -14.06 -16.50 4.94
CA VAL A 178 -13.55 -16.25 3.59
C VAL A 178 -12.99 -17.53 2.96
N TYR A 179 -12.23 -18.32 3.72
CA TYR A 179 -11.47 -19.45 3.19
C TYR A 179 -11.97 -20.82 3.67
N GLY A 180 -12.97 -20.88 4.56
CA GLY A 180 -13.43 -22.14 5.16
C GLY A 180 -12.39 -22.78 6.08
N LEU A 181 -11.39 -22.02 6.55
CA LEU A 181 -10.29 -22.54 7.36
C LEU A 181 -10.60 -22.46 8.86
N SER A 182 -10.46 -23.61 9.53
CA SER A 182 -10.44 -23.67 10.99
C SER A 182 -9.04 -23.38 11.52
N VAL A 183 -8.94 -22.64 12.63
CA VAL A 183 -7.66 -22.31 13.27
C VAL A 183 -7.47 -23.13 14.53
N LEU A 184 -6.44 -23.97 14.55
CA LEU A 184 -6.01 -24.72 15.73
C LEU A 184 -4.80 -24.03 16.38
N ALA A 185 -4.90 -23.73 17.67
CA ALA A 185 -3.78 -23.21 18.44
C ALA A 185 -2.89 -24.38 18.90
N VAL A 186 -1.69 -24.50 18.33
CA VAL A 186 -0.71 -25.50 18.73
C VAL A 186 0.02 -25.02 20.01
N PRO A 187 0.07 -25.83 21.09
CA PRO A 187 0.82 -25.48 22.29
C PRO A 187 2.30 -25.24 21.99
N THR A 188 2.92 -24.31 22.70
CA THR A 188 4.36 -24.08 22.61
C THR A 188 5.13 -25.26 23.20
N HIS A 189 6.25 -25.65 22.57
CA HIS A 189 7.15 -26.68 23.10
C HIS A 189 7.65 -26.36 24.52
N VAL A 190 7.98 -25.09 24.78
CA VAL A 190 8.36 -24.58 26.10
C VAL A 190 7.60 -23.27 26.36
N PRO A 191 7.05 -23.05 27.57
CA PRO A 191 6.41 -21.79 27.92
C PRO A 191 7.38 -20.60 27.79
N PRO A 192 6.99 -19.50 27.14
CA PRO A 192 7.88 -18.36 26.95
C PRO A 192 8.12 -17.62 28.27
N ARG A 193 9.37 -17.26 28.57
CA ARG A 193 9.76 -16.45 29.73
C ARG A 193 9.85 -14.96 29.36
N ARG A 194 8.84 -14.46 28.67
CA ARG A 194 8.78 -13.07 28.19
C ARG A 194 8.23 -12.13 29.25
N ALA A 195 9.01 -11.11 29.62
CA ALA A 195 8.57 -10.02 30.49
C ALA A 195 8.03 -8.84 29.66
N LYS A 196 6.73 -8.54 29.78
CA LYS A 196 6.16 -7.32 29.19
C LYS A 196 6.34 -6.15 30.16
N LEU A 197 7.24 -5.24 29.81
CA LEU A 197 7.52 -4.06 30.62
C LEU A 197 6.42 -3.01 30.44
N THR A 198 6.32 -2.15 31.45
CA THR A 198 5.44 -0.98 31.49
C THR A 198 5.54 -0.13 30.23
N THR A 199 4.44 -0.03 29.47
CA THR A 199 4.33 0.88 28.30
C THR A 199 4.54 2.33 28.71
N ILE A 200 5.35 3.06 27.95
CA ILE A 200 5.61 4.49 28.12
C ILE A 200 4.82 5.25 27.04
N VAL A 201 4.18 6.36 27.43
CA VAL A 201 3.46 7.24 26.50
C VAL A 201 3.99 8.67 26.66
N CYS A 202 4.72 9.11 25.65
CA CYS A 202 5.31 10.44 25.53
C CYS A 202 4.29 11.43 24.95
N ALA A 203 4.47 12.71 25.26
CA ALA A 203 3.61 13.76 24.72
C ALA A 203 3.96 14.06 23.25
N THR A 204 5.25 14.16 22.94
CA THR A 204 5.75 14.48 21.60
C THR A 204 6.52 13.32 20.99
N ARG A 205 6.72 13.37 19.67
CA ARG A 205 7.53 12.40 18.93
C ARG A 205 9.01 12.52 19.29
N GLU A 206 9.49 13.73 19.53
CA GLU A 206 10.87 13.97 19.96
C GLU A 206 11.15 13.35 21.34
N GLU A 207 10.24 13.53 22.30
CA GLU A 207 10.34 12.90 23.63
C GLU A 207 10.35 11.37 23.50
N LYS A 208 9.52 10.81 22.61
CA LYS A 208 9.51 9.37 22.29
C LYS A 208 10.88 8.91 21.79
N TRP A 209 11.47 9.59 20.81
CA TRP A 209 12.77 9.21 20.26
C TRP A 209 13.89 9.26 21.30
N ASN A 210 13.95 10.33 22.09
CA ASN A 210 14.91 10.45 23.19
C ASN A 210 14.72 9.33 24.22
N ARG A 211 13.47 8.94 24.50
CA ARG A 211 13.17 7.85 25.44
C ARG A 211 13.57 6.49 24.91
N ILE A 212 13.43 6.24 23.61
CA ILE A 212 13.90 5.01 22.97
C ILE A 212 15.43 4.94 23.03
N VAL A 213 16.14 6.03 22.73
CA VAL A 213 17.62 6.08 22.83
C VAL A 213 18.08 5.75 24.26
N GLN A 214 17.47 6.36 25.28
CA GLN A 214 17.79 6.06 26.69
C GLN A 214 17.53 4.59 27.06
N GLU A 215 16.44 4.00 26.56
CA GLU A 215 16.14 2.58 26.75
C GLU A 215 17.23 1.70 26.14
N VAL A 216 17.64 2.02 24.90
CA VAL A 216 18.70 1.30 24.19
C VAL A 216 20.03 1.38 24.94
N GLU A 217 20.43 2.56 25.38
CA GLU A 217 21.65 2.75 26.18
C GLU A 217 21.62 1.94 27.47
N THR A 218 20.48 1.94 28.17
CA THR A 218 20.29 1.15 29.40
C THR A 218 20.43 -0.35 29.12
N MET A 219 19.82 -0.85 28.04
CA MET A 219 19.90 -2.27 27.69
C MET A 219 21.29 -2.66 27.20
N ARG A 220 21.98 -1.80 26.44
CA ARG A 220 23.37 -2.01 26.01
C ARG A 220 24.34 -1.99 27.18
N ALA A 221 24.15 -1.12 28.16
CA ALA A 221 24.96 -1.12 29.39
C ALA A 221 24.81 -2.42 30.18
N LEU A 222 23.66 -3.08 30.08
CA LEU A 222 23.41 -4.43 30.61
C LEU A 222 23.86 -5.54 29.65
N GLY A 223 24.50 -5.22 28.53
CA GLY A 223 24.96 -6.16 27.49
C GLY A 223 23.84 -6.84 26.68
N ARG A 224 22.61 -6.36 26.78
CA ARG A 224 21.45 -6.99 26.11
C ARG A 224 21.29 -6.51 24.68
N PRO A 225 20.99 -7.40 23.72
CA PRO A 225 20.61 -6.99 22.37
C PRO A 225 19.24 -6.31 22.35
N VAL A 226 19.06 -5.36 21.43
CA VAL A 226 17.83 -4.59 21.26
C VAL A 226 17.34 -4.66 19.82
N LEU A 227 16.08 -5.07 19.63
CA LEU A 227 15.35 -5.00 18.37
C LEU A 227 14.25 -3.94 18.48
N ILE A 228 14.26 -2.95 17.58
CA ILE A 228 13.31 -1.85 17.58
C ILE A 228 12.41 -1.96 16.35
N GLY A 229 11.11 -2.15 16.57
CA GLY A 229 10.10 -2.15 15.51
C GLY A 229 9.54 -0.76 15.27
N THR A 230 9.62 -0.30 14.02
CA THR A 230 9.07 0.96 13.52
C THR A 230 8.02 0.69 12.45
N ARG A 231 7.11 1.63 12.14
CA ARG A 231 6.03 1.41 11.15
C ARG A 231 6.41 1.83 9.72
N SER A 232 7.30 2.81 9.56
CA SER A 232 7.67 3.37 8.25
C SER A 232 9.17 3.57 8.15
N VAL A 233 9.68 3.57 6.90
CA VAL A 233 11.09 3.83 6.61
C VAL A 233 11.51 5.20 7.14
N SER A 234 10.64 6.20 7.03
CA SER A 234 10.89 7.54 7.58
C SER A 234 11.12 7.52 9.09
N ALA A 235 10.29 6.79 9.85
CA ALA A 235 10.45 6.66 11.30
C ALA A 235 11.75 5.92 11.66
N SER A 236 12.14 4.92 10.85
CA SER A 236 13.41 4.21 11.01
C SER A 236 14.62 5.11 10.76
N GLN A 237 14.56 5.96 9.74
CA GLN A 237 15.59 6.94 9.43
C GLN A 237 15.70 8.03 10.52
N GLU A 238 14.57 8.56 10.99
CA GLU A 238 14.54 9.50 12.11
C GLU A 238 15.17 8.91 13.38
N LEU A 239 14.78 7.68 13.73
CA LEU A 239 15.35 6.97 14.87
C LEU A 239 16.84 6.66 14.68
N SER A 240 17.24 6.25 13.48
CA SER A 240 18.64 6.00 13.12
C SER A 240 19.51 7.24 13.32
N ALA A 241 19.03 8.41 12.88
CA ALA A 241 19.72 9.68 13.12
C ALA A 241 19.82 10.01 14.63
N CYS A 242 18.81 9.68 15.42
CA CYS A 242 18.84 9.88 16.88
C CYS A 242 19.84 8.94 17.56
N LEU A 243 19.87 7.65 17.19
CA LEU A 243 20.84 6.67 17.69
C LEU A 243 22.28 7.06 17.28
N GLY A 244 22.48 7.51 16.04
CA GLY A 244 23.77 7.99 15.55
C GLY A 244 24.29 9.21 16.33
N ARG A 245 23.41 10.18 16.64
CA ARG A 245 23.78 11.34 17.49
C ARG A 245 24.18 10.94 18.91
N ALA A 246 23.63 9.84 19.43
CA ALA A 246 24.00 9.28 20.73
C ALA A 246 25.23 8.35 20.68
N GLY A 247 25.86 8.18 19.51
CA GLY A 247 27.01 7.28 19.35
C GLY A 247 26.66 5.79 19.45
N VAL A 248 25.39 5.43 19.23
CA VAL A 248 24.93 4.04 19.25
C VAL A 248 25.07 3.42 17.86
N GLU A 249 26.01 2.49 17.73
CA GLU A 249 26.11 1.64 16.54
C GLU A 249 24.86 0.76 16.40
N HIS A 250 24.27 0.76 15.21
CA HIS A 250 23.03 0.06 14.93
C HIS A 250 22.92 -0.30 13.44
N ALA A 251 22.09 -1.30 13.14
CA ALA A 251 21.70 -1.64 11.77
C ALA A 251 20.23 -1.29 11.50
N VAL A 252 19.89 -0.87 10.28
CA VAL A 252 18.52 -0.54 9.85
C VAL A 252 18.11 -1.49 8.73
N LEU A 253 16.91 -2.06 8.83
CA LEU A 253 16.32 -2.98 7.85
C LEU A 253 15.02 -2.40 7.29
N ASN A 254 14.93 -2.25 5.97
CA ASN A 254 13.85 -1.53 5.30
C ASN A 254 12.81 -2.43 4.60
N ALA A 255 12.78 -3.71 4.97
CA ALA A 255 11.79 -4.70 4.54
C ALA A 255 11.91 -5.12 3.07
N GLU A 256 13.10 -4.96 2.47
CA GLU A 256 13.39 -5.43 1.11
C GLU A 256 13.60 -6.95 1.04
N GLN A 257 13.66 -7.65 2.18
CA GLN A 257 13.79 -9.11 2.27
C GLN A 257 14.98 -9.67 1.46
N SER A 258 16.11 -8.95 1.47
CA SER A 258 17.34 -9.39 0.83
C SER A 258 18.09 -10.43 1.68
N GLU A 259 18.97 -11.21 1.06
CA GLU A 259 19.85 -12.13 1.79
C GLU A 259 20.73 -11.41 2.82
N ASP A 260 21.10 -10.16 2.54
CA ASP A 260 21.91 -9.36 3.45
C ASP A 260 21.10 -8.88 4.66
N GLU A 261 19.83 -8.48 4.49
CA GLU A 261 18.94 -8.22 5.62
C GLU A 261 18.78 -9.47 6.50
N ALA A 262 18.71 -10.66 5.88
CA ALA A 262 18.61 -11.93 6.60
C ALA A 262 19.87 -12.24 7.44
N LYS A 263 21.06 -11.91 6.95
CA LYS A 263 22.31 -12.05 7.71
C LYS A 263 22.36 -11.08 8.90
N VAL A 264 21.94 -9.84 8.69
CA VAL A 264 21.93 -8.81 9.74
C VAL A 264 20.95 -9.20 10.85
N ILE A 265 19.71 -9.58 10.52
CA ILE A 265 18.72 -9.95 11.53
C ILE A 265 19.09 -11.25 12.27
N ALA A 266 19.76 -12.20 11.61
CA ALA A 266 20.27 -13.40 12.28
C ALA A 266 21.36 -13.07 13.32
N GLY A 267 22.11 -11.97 13.11
CA GLY A 267 23.09 -11.44 14.05
C GLY A 267 22.50 -10.55 15.15
N ALA A 268 21.21 -10.22 15.12
CA ALA A 268 20.58 -9.27 16.06
C ALA A 268 20.55 -9.76 17.53
N GLY A 269 20.81 -11.05 17.76
CA GLY A 269 20.83 -11.64 19.10
C GLY A 269 22.20 -11.60 19.81
N ARG A 270 23.22 -10.99 19.18
CA ARG A 270 24.55 -10.84 19.78
C ARG A 270 24.56 -9.75 20.84
N VAL A 271 25.44 -9.91 21.84
CA VAL A 271 25.61 -8.97 22.96
C VAL A 271 25.72 -7.51 22.47
N GLY A 272 24.92 -6.62 23.09
CA GLY A 272 24.95 -5.18 22.81
C GLY A 272 24.54 -4.74 21.40
N THR A 273 24.09 -5.66 20.54
CA THR A 273 23.67 -5.35 19.15
C THR A 273 22.34 -4.61 19.14
N VAL A 274 22.24 -3.57 18.31
CA VAL A 274 21.01 -2.79 18.10
C VAL A 274 20.56 -2.94 16.66
N THR A 275 19.30 -3.32 16.47
CA THR A 275 18.71 -3.48 15.14
C THR A 275 17.38 -2.74 15.08
N VAL A 276 17.22 -1.87 14.08
CA VAL A 276 15.98 -1.18 13.75
C VAL A 276 15.34 -1.91 12.57
N ALA A 277 14.10 -2.35 12.74
CA ALA A 277 13.33 -3.05 11.71
C ALA A 277 12.08 -2.25 11.33
N THR A 278 11.95 -1.94 10.05
CA THR A 278 10.75 -1.32 9.47
C THR A 278 9.66 -2.37 9.28
N ASN A 279 8.48 -2.12 9.84
CA ASN A 279 7.36 -3.06 9.95
C ASN A 279 7.81 -4.42 10.49
N MET A 280 7.87 -5.41 9.59
CA MET A 280 8.25 -6.79 9.88
C MET A 280 9.52 -7.20 9.08
N ALA A 281 10.43 -6.26 8.79
CA ALA A 281 11.70 -6.56 8.13
C ALA A 281 12.44 -7.72 8.82
N GLY A 282 13.11 -8.58 8.05
CA GLY A 282 13.68 -9.83 8.56
C GLY A 282 12.61 -10.87 8.95
N ARG A 283 11.46 -10.90 8.26
CA ARG A 283 10.43 -11.91 8.49
C ARG A 283 10.89 -13.31 8.11
N GLY A 284 10.49 -14.29 8.91
CA GLY A 284 10.87 -15.70 8.69
C GLY A 284 12.25 -16.06 9.22
N VAL A 285 13.12 -15.09 9.49
CA VAL A 285 14.44 -15.34 10.09
C VAL A 285 14.35 -15.44 11.62
N ASP A 286 14.98 -16.48 12.16
CA ASP A 286 15.09 -16.71 13.59
C ASP A 286 16.26 -15.90 14.18
N ILE A 287 16.00 -15.18 15.27
CA ILE A 287 17.03 -14.40 15.96
C ILE A 287 17.58 -15.30 17.07
N LYS A 288 18.73 -15.92 16.82
CA LYS A 288 19.43 -16.71 17.83
C LYS A 288 20.12 -15.76 18.80
N VAL A 289 19.77 -15.86 20.08
CA VAL A 289 20.37 -15.03 21.14
C VAL A 289 21.56 -15.78 21.71
N ASP A 290 22.70 -15.10 21.83
CA ASP A 290 23.92 -15.70 22.36
C ASP A 290 23.73 -16.11 23.84
N PRO A 291 24.39 -17.17 24.32
CA PRO A 291 24.29 -17.60 25.71
C PRO A 291 24.61 -16.49 26.72
N GLU A 292 25.57 -15.63 26.39
CA GLU A 292 25.97 -14.47 27.20
C GLU A 292 24.81 -13.44 27.29
N ALA A 293 24.21 -13.10 26.15
CA ALA A 293 23.05 -12.21 26.09
C ALA A 293 21.83 -12.81 26.81
N LEU A 294 21.61 -14.13 26.74
CA LEU A 294 20.56 -14.82 27.49
C LEU A 294 20.76 -14.72 29.00
N ALA A 295 22.00 -14.87 29.48
CA ALA A 295 22.34 -14.69 30.90
C ALA A 295 22.02 -13.26 31.37
N MET A 296 22.21 -12.27 30.50
CA MET A 296 21.89 -10.86 30.74
C MET A 296 20.40 -10.50 30.60
N GLY A 297 19.52 -11.47 30.33
CA GLY A 297 18.07 -11.28 30.23
C GLY A 297 17.49 -11.40 28.83
N GLY A 298 18.33 -11.74 27.84
CA GLY A 298 17.96 -12.02 26.47
C GLY A 298 17.49 -10.79 25.68
N LEU A 299 17.00 -11.04 24.46
CA LEU A 299 16.60 -10.02 23.51
C LEU A 299 15.53 -9.07 24.07
N HIS A 300 15.80 -7.77 24.01
CA HIS A 300 14.85 -6.73 24.34
C HIS A 300 14.19 -6.20 23.06
N VAL A 301 12.87 -6.23 22.99
CA VAL A 301 12.11 -5.72 21.83
C VAL A 301 11.40 -4.43 22.20
N VAL A 302 11.67 -3.36 21.47
CA VAL A 302 10.97 -2.08 21.59
C VAL A 302 9.96 -1.95 20.46
N LEU A 303 8.70 -1.71 20.78
CA LEU A 303 7.71 -1.24 19.82
C LEU A 303 7.66 0.27 19.92
N SER A 304 8.15 0.97 18.89
CA SER A 304 8.15 2.44 18.88
C SER A 304 6.78 3.01 18.52
N GLU A 305 5.91 2.22 17.92
CA GLU A 305 4.58 2.61 17.48
C GLU A 305 3.65 1.39 17.53
N ARG A 306 2.34 1.65 17.51
CA ARG A 306 1.33 0.61 17.32
C ARG A 306 1.02 0.47 15.84
N HIS A 307 0.98 -0.76 15.36
CA HIS A 307 0.51 -1.05 14.01
C HIS A 307 -1.02 -1.04 13.97
N ASP A 308 -1.58 -0.95 12.76
CA ASP A 308 -3.02 -0.95 12.51
C ASP A 308 -3.72 -2.17 13.11
N ALA A 309 -3.02 -3.32 13.11
CA ALA A 309 -3.53 -4.57 13.65
C ALA A 309 -2.69 -5.06 14.83
N ARG A 310 -3.33 -5.43 15.93
CA ARG A 310 -2.67 -5.92 17.16
C ARG A 310 -1.84 -7.16 16.94
N ARG A 311 -2.22 -8.00 15.97
CA ARG A 311 -1.47 -9.19 15.60
C ARG A 311 -0.08 -8.84 15.06
N ILE A 312 0.11 -7.70 14.38
CA ILE A 312 1.44 -7.28 13.87
C ILE A 312 2.33 -6.90 15.06
N ASP A 313 1.79 -6.17 16.04
CA ASP A 313 2.51 -5.89 17.29
C ASP A 313 2.93 -7.20 17.98
N ARG A 314 2.03 -8.19 18.06
CA ARG A 314 2.34 -9.51 18.62
C ARG A 314 3.40 -10.28 17.83
N GLN A 315 3.48 -10.10 16.51
CA GLN A 315 4.53 -10.70 15.70
C GLN A 315 5.90 -10.13 16.05
N MET A 316 5.98 -8.83 16.35
CA MET A 316 7.21 -8.20 16.85
C MET A 316 7.54 -8.67 18.27
N GLU A 317 6.57 -8.68 19.18
CA GLU A 317 6.75 -9.22 20.53
C GLU A 317 7.21 -10.69 20.54
N GLY A 318 6.77 -11.47 19.54
CA GLY A 318 7.14 -12.88 19.33
C GLY A 318 8.57 -13.09 18.78
N ARG A 319 9.33 -12.02 18.53
CA ARG A 319 10.74 -12.11 18.13
C ARG A 319 11.67 -12.40 19.31
N THR A 320 11.22 -12.15 20.54
CA THR A 320 11.98 -12.46 21.77
C THR A 320 11.37 -13.63 22.56
N ALA A 321 12.13 -14.16 23.51
CA ALA A 321 11.76 -15.24 24.41
C ALA A 321 11.31 -16.53 23.68
N ARG A 322 12.01 -16.86 22.59
CA ARG A 322 11.76 -18.08 21.82
C ARG A 322 12.27 -19.30 22.60
N LYS A 323 11.65 -20.47 22.41
CA LYS A 323 12.07 -21.74 23.06
C LYS A 323 12.23 -21.69 24.59
N GLY A 324 11.52 -20.79 25.27
CA GLY A 324 11.62 -20.62 26.73
C GLY A 324 12.72 -19.67 27.20
N ASP A 325 13.42 -19.02 26.26
CA ASP A 325 14.43 -18.01 26.57
C ASP A 325 13.86 -16.85 27.38
N ARG A 326 14.74 -16.21 28.15
CA ARG A 326 14.44 -14.92 28.76
C ARG A 326 14.36 -13.86 27.67
N GLY A 327 13.48 -12.90 27.86
CA GLY A 327 13.33 -11.79 26.94
C GLY A 327 12.35 -10.77 27.48
N SER A 328 12.38 -9.57 26.91
CA SER A 328 11.45 -8.53 27.33
C SER A 328 10.94 -7.68 26.18
N THR A 329 9.75 -7.14 26.34
CA THR A 329 9.15 -6.21 25.38
C THR A 329 8.77 -4.92 26.07
N ARG A 330 8.98 -3.77 25.44
CA ARG A 330 8.47 -2.48 25.92
C ARG A 330 7.86 -1.71 24.75
N ASP A 331 6.69 -1.14 24.98
CA ASP A 331 6.11 -0.18 24.04
C ASP A 331 6.48 1.23 24.49
N ILE A 332 6.98 2.06 23.58
CA ILE A 332 7.29 3.48 23.82
C ILE A 332 6.57 4.27 22.72
N LEU A 333 5.44 4.86 23.08
CA LEU A 333 4.46 5.46 22.15
C LEU A 333 4.41 6.97 22.30
N SER A 334 3.87 7.68 21.31
CA SER A 334 3.64 9.14 21.36
C SER A 334 2.18 9.51 21.11
N LEU A 335 1.70 10.57 21.76
CA LEU A 335 0.39 11.15 21.43
C LEU A 335 0.35 11.77 20.01
N GLU A 336 1.50 11.90 19.34
CA GLU A 336 1.66 12.33 17.95
C GLU A 336 1.86 11.14 16.97
N ASP A 337 1.61 9.91 17.42
CA ASP A 337 1.69 8.73 16.56
C ASP A 337 0.53 8.73 15.54
N PRO A 338 0.78 8.44 14.24
CA PRO A 338 -0.23 8.53 13.18
C PRO A 338 -1.49 7.68 13.42
N ILE A 339 -1.37 6.58 14.17
CA ILE A 339 -2.53 5.73 14.48
C ILE A 339 -3.62 6.48 15.25
N LEU A 340 -3.26 7.50 16.03
CA LEU A 340 -4.22 8.28 16.81
C LEU A 340 -5.11 9.18 15.97
N ASP A 341 -4.82 9.39 14.68
CA ASP A 341 -5.71 10.07 13.73
C ASP A 341 -7.05 9.32 13.59
N LEU A 342 -7.06 8.01 13.86
CA LEU A 342 -8.26 7.18 13.85
C LEU A 342 -9.03 7.24 15.18
N ALA A 343 -8.47 7.85 16.22
CA ALA A 343 -9.13 8.05 17.51
C ALA A 343 -10.03 9.31 17.49
N PRO A 344 -11.01 9.45 18.40
CA PRO A 344 -11.82 10.66 18.50
C PRO A 344 -10.95 11.90 18.83
N PRO A 345 -10.91 12.95 17.99
CA PRO A 345 -9.98 14.08 18.15
C PRO A 345 -10.09 14.79 19.51
N ARG A 346 -11.33 14.98 20.00
CA ARG A 346 -11.60 15.60 21.31
C ARG A 346 -10.95 14.86 22.47
N LEU A 347 -10.85 13.53 22.38
CA LEU A 347 -10.23 12.73 23.44
C LEU A 347 -8.71 12.76 23.35
N VAL A 348 -8.14 12.85 22.15
CA VAL A 348 -6.70 13.03 21.94
C VAL A 348 -6.26 14.39 22.47
N GLU A 349 -7.01 15.46 22.16
CA GLU A 349 -6.75 16.82 22.64
C GLU A 349 -6.89 16.95 24.17
N TRP A 350 -7.87 16.27 24.76
CA TRP A 350 -7.98 16.19 26.22
C TRP A 350 -6.79 15.43 26.84
N ALA A 351 -6.36 14.34 26.22
CA ALA A 351 -5.23 13.54 26.70
C ALA A 351 -3.89 14.28 26.58
N SER A 352 -3.72 15.17 25.59
CA SER A 352 -2.51 15.97 25.43
C SER A 352 -2.40 17.12 26.44
N ARG A 353 -3.53 17.65 26.94
CA ARG A 353 -3.56 18.77 27.91
C ARG A 353 -3.42 18.38 29.38
N SER A 354 -3.58 17.10 29.73
CA SER A 354 -3.60 16.65 31.14
C SER A 354 -2.26 16.07 31.59
N GLN A 355 -1.71 16.53 32.72
CA GLN A 355 -0.39 16.14 33.27
C GLN A 355 -0.46 15.02 34.35
N THR A 356 -1.53 14.21 34.40
CA THR A 356 -1.77 13.30 35.54
C THR A 356 -1.60 11.81 35.19
N TRP A 357 -1.39 10.94 36.17
CA TRP A 357 -1.27 9.48 35.99
C TRP A 357 -2.48 8.84 35.27
N PHE A 358 -3.68 9.45 35.40
CA PHE A 358 -4.89 9.09 34.64
C PHE A 358 -4.68 9.18 33.12
N ARG A 359 -3.79 10.06 32.64
CA ARG A 359 -3.40 10.21 31.22
C ARG A 359 -2.92 8.91 30.62
N ARG A 360 -2.13 8.11 31.36
CA ARG A 360 -1.53 6.89 30.80
C ARG A 360 -2.57 5.82 30.50
N ARG A 361 -3.52 5.59 31.42
CA ARG A 361 -4.62 4.62 31.19
C ARG A 361 -5.55 5.09 30.08
N ALA A 362 -5.87 6.38 30.05
CA ALA A 362 -6.69 6.98 29.00
C ALA A 362 -6.01 6.91 27.64
N ALA A 363 -4.73 7.28 27.54
CA ALA A 363 -3.96 7.22 26.31
C ALA A 363 -3.87 5.79 25.76
N LEU A 364 -3.59 4.80 26.62
CA LEU A 364 -3.60 3.39 26.22
C LEU A 364 -4.97 2.94 25.70
N ALA A 365 -6.06 3.46 26.26
CA ALA A 365 -7.40 3.21 25.73
C ALA A 365 -7.61 3.84 24.35
N LEU A 366 -7.06 5.05 24.10
CA LEU A 366 -7.10 5.69 22.78
C LEU A 366 -6.38 4.87 21.71
N PHE A 367 -5.16 4.39 21.98
CA PHE A 367 -4.46 3.48 21.08
C PHE A 367 -5.27 2.21 20.79
N ARG A 368 -5.93 1.64 21.80
CA ARG A 368 -6.79 0.46 21.60
C ARG A 368 -7.99 0.77 20.72
N ILE A 369 -8.63 1.93 20.90
CA ILE A 369 -9.77 2.37 20.09
C ILE A 369 -9.34 2.60 18.64
N ALA A 370 -8.22 3.30 18.45
CA ALA A 370 -7.64 3.54 17.14
C ALA A 370 -7.34 2.24 16.39
N GLN A 371 -6.65 1.29 17.03
CA GLN A 371 -6.40 -0.04 16.46
C GLN A 371 -7.68 -0.77 16.09
N MET A 372 -8.70 -0.78 16.98
CA MET A 372 -9.97 -1.43 16.66
C MET A 372 -10.69 -0.80 15.47
N ARG A 373 -10.58 0.52 15.30
CA ARG A 373 -11.14 1.22 14.14
C ARG A 373 -10.36 0.90 12.86
N ALA A 374 -9.04 0.88 12.92
CA ALA A 374 -8.19 0.47 11.80
C ALA A 374 -8.51 -0.97 11.36
N GLU A 375 -8.56 -1.92 12.29
CA GLU A 375 -8.88 -3.32 12.00
C GLU A 375 -10.27 -3.48 11.36
N ARG A 376 -11.28 -2.72 11.83
CA ARG A 376 -12.63 -2.73 11.25
C ARG A 376 -12.67 -2.14 9.85
N ALA A 377 -11.98 -1.02 9.63
CA ALA A 377 -11.88 -0.40 8.30
C ALA A 377 -11.23 -1.37 7.31
N HIS A 378 -10.09 -1.97 7.68
CA HIS A 378 -9.39 -2.94 6.84
C HIS A 378 -10.23 -4.18 6.55
N ALA A 379 -11.01 -4.67 7.52
CA ALA A 379 -11.93 -5.79 7.31
C ALA A 379 -13.08 -5.42 6.35
N ALA A 380 -13.60 -4.20 6.42
CA ALA A 380 -14.63 -3.70 5.51
C ALA A 380 -14.08 -3.59 4.07
N GLU A 381 -12.89 -3.00 3.88
CA GLU A 381 -12.22 -2.90 2.57
C GLU A 381 -12.06 -4.27 1.90
N ARG A 382 -11.62 -5.29 2.66
CA ARG A 382 -11.46 -6.65 2.14
C ARG A 382 -12.78 -7.31 1.76
N LYS A 383 -13.84 -7.05 2.53
CA LYS A 383 -15.18 -7.54 2.22
C LYS A 383 -15.71 -6.89 0.94
N ASP A 384 -15.55 -5.58 0.79
CA ASP A 384 -15.98 -4.85 -0.39
C ASP A 384 -15.23 -5.32 -1.65
N LEU A 385 -13.92 -5.54 -1.55
CA LEU A 385 -13.10 -6.08 -2.63
C LEU A 385 -13.58 -7.48 -3.05
N LEU A 386 -13.92 -8.34 -2.10
CA LEU A 386 -14.46 -9.67 -2.36
C LEU A 386 -15.86 -9.63 -2.99
N ASP A 387 -16.72 -8.71 -2.55
CA ASP A 387 -18.05 -8.53 -3.13
C ASP A 387 -17.97 -7.95 -4.56
N GLN A 388 -17.03 -7.04 -4.83
CA GLN A 388 -16.75 -6.55 -6.19
C GLN A 388 -16.25 -7.67 -7.11
N ASP A 389 -15.33 -8.52 -6.65
CA ASP A 389 -14.81 -9.65 -7.43
C ASP A 389 -15.90 -10.69 -7.70
N ARG A 390 -16.80 -10.96 -6.73
CA ARG A 390 -17.99 -11.80 -6.96
C ARG A 390 -18.90 -11.23 -8.03
N ARG A 391 -19.21 -9.92 -7.98
CA ARG A 391 -20.05 -9.25 -8.99
C ARG A 391 -19.42 -9.34 -10.38
N LEU A 392 -18.12 -9.10 -10.50
CA LEU A 392 -17.38 -9.26 -11.75
C LEU A 392 -17.41 -10.72 -12.25
N GLY A 393 -17.25 -11.69 -11.35
CA GLY A 393 -17.39 -13.11 -11.68
C GLY A 393 -18.74 -13.44 -12.29
N VAL A 394 -19.83 -12.92 -11.71
CA VAL A 394 -21.20 -13.12 -12.23
C VAL A 394 -21.39 -12.44 -13.59
N LEU A 395 -20.92 -11.19 -13.75
CA LEU A 395 -21.07 -10.44 -15.01
C LEU A 395 -20.29 -11.07 -16.17
N LEU A 396 -19.13 -11.66 -15.89
CA LEU A 396 -18.30 -12.32 -16.90
C LEU A 396 -18.72 -13.77 -17.18
N ALA A 397 -19.58 -14.36 -16.34
CA ALA A 397 -20.10 -15.69 -16.53
C ALA A 397 -21.22 -15.69 -17.59
N PHE A 398 -20.82 -15.77 -18.87
CA PHE A 398 -21.76 -15.90 -19.99
C PHE A 398 -22.51 -17.26 -20.02
N SER A 399 -22.12 -18.24 -19.20
CA SER A 399 -22.85 -19.50 -19.03
C SER A 399 -22.61 -20.13 -17.65
N GLY A 400 -23.59 -20.04 -16.76
CA GLY A 400 -23.61 -20.79 -15.50
C GLY A 400 -22.81 -20.18 -14.35
N LYS A 401 -23.18 -20.55 -13.11
CA LYS A 401 -22.52 -20.08 -11.88
C LYS A 401 -21.00 -20.28 -12.00
N SER A 402 -20.25 -19.19 -11.99
CA SER A 402 -18.80 -19.23 -11.81
C SER A 402 -18.49 -19.88 -10.47
N GLU A 403 -17.75 -20.99 -10.51
CA GLU A 403 -17.32 -21.83 -9.38
C GLU A 403 -16.96 -21.08 -8.08
#